data_AF-A0A5M3WZU5-F1
#
_entry.id   AF-A0A5M3WZU5-F1
#
_cell.length_a   1.000
_cell.length_b   1.000
_cell.length_c   1.000
_cell.angle_alpha   90.00
_cell.angle_beta   90.00
_cell.angle_gamma   90.00
#
_symmetry.space_group_name_H-M   'P 1'
#
loop_
_entity.id
_entity.type
_entity.pdbx_description
1 polymer ?
#
loop_
_entity_poly.entity_id
_entity_poly.type
_entity_poly.pdbx_seq_one_letter_code
_entity_poly.pdbx_strand_id
1 'polypeptide(L)'
;MPLRSYGVLAGRPVDRRREGTTDTPHYQIHLRDTAGTNYRAAVNVQSQQAPSELLYLADENFTHPLTGLLPAAGSGWTALASSPGQGALDYIRGNLFDPALMRALPPELPGDDNDLADKLDHYVQRAINDGESGVYVFGERWGPEASTRDKVFGFLPGNGVHDVHMNQGNSERFRRDDGVWQDGGILIHLPGEDRWIAIFLAFQSQAWHTDNTTGHTIGAAPARPAPGDLPLRIVAALVNPVGPAPEAETVTLLNASPGPISLVGWHLADQAKRTLPLTGSLAPGEALRLPVTAGLQLGNNGGAITLLDPAGLKVHGVSYTKEQAGREGWTLTF
;
A
#
# COMPACT_ATOMS: atom_id res chain seq x y z
N MET A 1 0.35 19.54 -8.51
CA MET A 1 1.79 19.18 -8.50
C MET A 1 1.90 18.03 -7.53
N PRO A 2 2.87 17.12 -7.66
CA PRO A 2 3.11 16.09 -6.65
C PRO A 2 3.17 16.70 -5.24
N LEU A 3 2.89 15.89 -4.23
CA LEU A 3 2.78 16.33 -2.83
C LEU A 3 4.08 17.03 -2.40
N ARG A 4 3.95 18.15 -1.70
CA ARG A 4 5.11 19.00 -1.35
C ARG A 4 5.71 18.63 0.00
N SER A 5 4.88 18.11 0.91
CA SER A 5 5.30 17.69 2.25
C SER A 5 4.86 16.26 2.53
N TYR A 6 5.34 15.32 1.72
CA TYR A 6 5.05 13.89 1.91
C TYR A 6 5.77 13.31 3.14
N GLY A 7 5.09 12.40 3.84
CA GLY A 7 5.65 11.70 4.97
C GLY A 7 4.65 10.83 5.72
N VAL A 8 4.99 10.51 6.96
CA VAL A 8 4.18 9.71 7.87
C VAL A 8 4.05 10.39 9.22
N LEU A 9 2.83 10.46 9.74
CA LEU A 9 2.53 10.82 11.11
C LEU A 9 2.39 9.55 11.94
N ALA A 10 3.26 9.36 12.94
CA ALA A 10 3.15 8.29 13.93
C ALA A 10 2.64 8.85 15.26
N GLY A 11 1.41 8.51 15.64
CA GLY A 11 0.73 9.03 16.83
C GLY A 11 -0.10 7.98 17.56
N ARG A 12 -0.51 8.29 18.80
CA ARG A 12 -1.57 7.55 19.48
C ARG A 12 -2.92 8.20 19.15
N PRO A 13 -3.94 7.43 18.74
CA PRO A 13 -5.27 7.98 18.48
C PRO A 13 -5.96 8.28 19.81
N VAL A 14 -6.56 9.47 19.91
CA VAL A 14 -7.21 9.94 21.15
C VAL A 14 -8.68 10.30 20.97
N ASP A 15 -9.09 10.61 19.74
CA ASP A 15 -10.48 10.90 19.40
C ASP A 15 -10.73 10.65 17.91
N ARG A 16 -12.01 10.58 17.52
CA ARG A 16 -12.46 10.39 16.13
C ARG A 16 -13.76 11.15 15.87
N ARG A 17 -13.93 11.61 14.63
CA ARG A 17 -15.19 12.23 14.20
C ARG A 17 -15.56 11.84 12.78
N ARG A 18 -16.83 11.49 12.60
CA ARG A 18 -17.47 11.35 11.29
C ARG A 18 -18.13 12.69 10.94
N GLU A 19 -17.81 13.24 9.77
CA GLU A 19 -18.33 14.56 9.36
C GLU A 19 -19.68 14.52 8.62
N GLY A 20 -20.25 13.34 8.37
CA GLY A 20 -21.53 13.24 7.67
C GLY A 20 -21.43 13.60 6.17
N THR A 21 -22.58 13.66 5.49
CA THR A 21 -22.67 14.02 4.05
C THR A 21 -22.85 15.52 3.76
N THR A 22 -22.84 16.41 4.76
CA THR A 22 -23.34 17.79 4.59
C THR A 22 -22.32 18.83 4.15
N ASP A 23 -21.02 18.52 4.03
CA ASP A 23 -20.01 19.54 3.69
C ASP A 23 -18.79 18.97 2.94
N THR A 24 -17.81 18.42 3.67
CA THR A 24 -16.64 17.72 3.13
C THR A 24 -16.52 16.37 3.83
N PRO A 25 -17.02 15.28 3.24
CA PRO A 25 -17.11 13.98 3.89
C PRO A 25 -15.71 13.40 4.06
N HIS A 26 -15.14 13.66 5.24
CA HIS A 26 -13.91 13.05 5.71
C HIS A 26 -14.21 12.29 6.99
N TYR A 27 -13.46 11.22 7.18
CA TYR A 27 -13.29 10.61 8.48
C TYR A 27 -12.09 11.27 9.16
N GLN A 28 -12.30 11.84 10.35
CA GLN A 28 -11.31 12.65 11.05
C GLN A 28 -10.74 11.85 12.24
N ILE A 29 -9.42 11.76 12.33
CA ILE A 29 -8.72 11.09 13.44
C ILE A 29 -7.91 12.15 14.19
N HIS A 30 -8.10 12.22 15.51
CA HIS A 30 -7.24 13.02 16.38
C HIS A 30 -6.09 12.15 16.88
N LEU A 31 -4.87 12.53 16.51
CA LEU A 31 -3.64 11.86 16.92
C LEU A 31 -2.83 12.77 17.84
N ARG A 32 -2.13 12.16 18.80
CA ARG A 32 -1.20 12.84 19.69
C ARG A 32 0.15 12.14 19.72
N ASP A 33 1.23 12.91 19.63
CA ASP A 33 2.59 12.39 19.82
C ASP A 33 2.96 12.33 21.32
N THR A 34 4.11 11.73 21.65
CA THR A 34 4.59 11.62 23.03
C THR A 34 5.05 12.95 23.64
N ALA A 35 5.37 13.94 22.81
CA ALA A 35 5.67 15.31 23.25
C ALA A 35 4.39 16.11 23.58
N GLY A 36 3.21 15.56 23.26
CA GLY A 36 1.92 16.16 23.52
C GLY A 36 1.36 17.02 22.39
N THR A 37 2.02 17.06 21.22
CA THR A 37 1.55 17.75 20.02
C THR A 37 0.32 17.04 19.47
N ASN A 38 -0.67 17.82 19.05
CA ASN A 38 -1.91 17.31 18.47
C ASN A 38 -1.88 17.45 16.95
N TYR A 39 -2.51 16.49 16.30
CA TYR A 39 -2.62 16.40 14.85
C TYR A 39 -4.02 15.92 14.47
N ARG A 40 -4.51 16.37 13.32
CA ARG A 40 -5.70 15.84 12.68
C ARG A 40 -5.30 15.12 11.38
N ALA A 41 -5.66 13.85 11.26
CA ALA A 41 -5.65 13.17 9.98
C ALA A 41 -7.04 13.29 9.35
N ALA A 42 -7.10 13.91 8.18
CA ALA A 42 -8.32 14.03 7.38
C ALA A 42 -8.30 12.97 6.28
N VAL A 43 -9.11 11.93 6.45
CA VAL A 43 -9.16 10.77 5.56
C VAL A 43 -10.36 10.93 4.61
N ASN A 44 -10.11 10.90 3.31
CA ASN A 44 -11.18 11.01 2.31
C ASN A 44 -12.13 9.82 2.43
N VAL A 45 -13.45 10.08 2.54
CA VAL A 45 -14.46 9.03 2.40
C VAL A 45 -15.34 9.19 1.16
N GLN A 46 -15.20 10.31 0.43
CA GLN A 46 -15.90 10.56 -0.83
C GLN A 46 -15.02 11.28 -1.85
N SER A 47 -15.20 10.94 -3.14
CA SER A 47 -14.58 11.62 -4.26
C SER A 47 -15.38 12.85 -4.72
N GLN A 48 -14.66 13.84 -5.22
CA GLN A 48 -15.23 15.01 -5.91
C GLN A 48 -15.53 14.76 -7.40
N GLN A 49 -15.25 13.55 -7.91
CA GLN A 49 -15.63 13.07 -9.25
C GLN A 49 -16.57 11.87 -9.11
N ALA A 50 -17.41 11.65 -10.12
CA ALA A 50 -18.14 10.40 -10.25
C ALA A 50 -17.22 9.30 -10.85
N PRO A 51 -17.30 8.05 -10.36
CA PRO A 51 -18.07 7.60 -9.20
C PRO A 51 -17.51 8.16 -7.89
N SER A 52 -18.40 8.54 -6.97
CA SER A 52 -18.01 9.22 -5.73
C SER A 52 -17.46 8.26 -4.67
N GLU A 53 -17.74 6.97 -4.81
CA GLU A 53 -17.28 5.92 -3.92
C GLU A 53 -15.78 5.67 -4.09
N LEU A 54 -15.10 5.42 -2.98
CA LEU A 54 -13.69 5.02 -2.98
C LEU A 54 -13.57 3.50 -2.97
N LEU A 55 -12.50 3.03 -3.57
CA LEU A 55 -11.99 1.70 -3.37
C LEU A 55 -11.34 1.62 -1.98
N TYR A 56 -11.64 0.54 -1.27
CA TYR A 56 -11.22 0.30 0.09
C TYR A 56 -10.67 -1.12 0.23
N LEU A 57 -9.55 -1.24 0.95
CA LEU A 57 -9.05 -2.52 1.47
C LEU A 57 -8.56 -2.30 2.90
N ALA A 58 -8.93 -3.22 3.80
CA ALA A 58 -8.23 -3.44 5.05
C ALA A 58 -7.58 -4.82 5.03
N ASP A 59 -6.26 -4.85 5.17
CA ASP A 59 -5.51 -6.05 5.47
C ASP A 59 -5.27 -6.11 6.98
N GLU A 60 -5.98 -7.01 7.66
CA GLU A 60 -5.93 -7.16 9.12
C GLU A 60 -4.69 -7.91 9.63
N ASN A 61 -3.86 -8.45 8.74
CA ASN A 61 -2.63 -9.17 9.05
C ASN A 61 -1.49 -8.71 8.13
N PHE A 62 -1.40 -7.39 7.94
CA PHE A 62 -0.52 -6.78 6.97
C PHE A 62 0.94 -7.14 7.23
N THR A 63 1.53 -7.86 6.28
CA THR A 63 2.91 -8.34 6.36
C THR A 63 3.71 -7.78 5.20
N HIS A 64 4.55 -6.78 5.47
CA HIS A 64 5.32 -6.10 4.44
C HIS A 64 6.62 -5.52 5.02
N PRO A 65 7.77 -5.57 4.31
CA PRO A 65 9.05 -5.08 4.82
C PRO A 65 9.05 -3.58 5.19
N LEU A 66 8.08 -2.82 4.69
CA LEU A 66 7.87 -1.40 5.03
C LEU A 66 7.63 -1.17 6.52
N THR A 67 6.95 -2.08 7.24
CA THR A 67 6.63 -1.87 8.67
C THR A 67 7.89 -1.73 9.52
N GLY A 68 8.98 -2.40 9.14
CA GLY A 68 10.30 -2.27 9.77
C GLY A 68 11.05 -0.96 9.48
N LEU A 69 10.53 -0.13 8.57
CA LEU A 69 11.10 1.19 8.21
C LEU A 69 10.37 2.35 8.91
N LEU A 70 9.29 2.07 9.63
CA LEU A 70 8.45 3.10 10.23
C LEU A 70 9.09 3.69 11.49
N PRO A 71 8.86 4.99 11.76
CA PRO A 71 9.35 5.60 12.98
C PRO A 71 8.67 4.99 14.21
N ALA A 72 9.21 5.27 15.40
CA ALA A 72 8.61 4.80 16.65
C ALA A 72 7.17 5.35 16.80
N ALA A 73 6.26 4.53 17.33
CA ALA A 73 4.90 4.96 17.60
C ALA A 73 4.90 6.18 18.53
N GLY A 74 4.12 7.21 18.17
CA GLY A 74 4.06 8.46 18.92
C GLY A 74 5.23 9.42 18.69
N SER A 75 6.10 9.20 17.70
CA SER A 75 7.18 10.14 17.36
C SER A 75 6.73 11.44 16.68
N GLY A 76 5.46 11.52 16.28
CA GLY A 76 4.93 12.64 15.52
C GLY A 76 5.25 12.54 14.02
N TRP A 77 5.41 13.68 13.37
CA TRP A 77 5.62 13.75 11.91
C TRP A 77 7.05 13.42 11.50
N THR A 78 7.19 12.53 10.51
CA THR A 78 8.46 12.21 9.83
C THR A 78 8.30 12.48 8.34
N ALA A 79 9.09 13.41 7.80
CA ALA A 79 9.14 13.65 6.36
C ALA A 79 9.84 12.47 5.68
N LEU A 80 9.28 12.00 4.55
CA LEU A 80 9.83 10.89 3.79
C LEU A 80 10.19 11.36 2.38
N ALA A 81 11.31 10.83 1.86
CA ALA A 81 11.62 11.00 0.45
C ALA A 81 10.67 10.12 -0.38
N SER A 82 10.14 10.66 -1.48
CA SER A 82 9.33 9.91 -2.44
C SER A 82 10.21 8.98 -3.29
N SER A 83 10.75 7.96 -2.65
CA SER A 83 11.67 6.98 -3.24
C SER A 83 11.50 5.60 -2.60
N PRO A 84 11.86 4.52 -3.32
CA PRO A 84 11.78 3.16 -2.79
C PRO A 84 12.68 2.98 -1.57
N GLY A 85 12.24 2.14 -0.62
CA GLY A 85 13.07 1.65 0.49
C GLY A 85 13.31 2.66 1.62
N GLN A 86 12.62 3.80 1.61
CA GLN A 86 12.71 4.84 2.66
C GLN A 86 11.39 4.98 3.45
N GLY A 87 10.53 3.96 3.44
CA GLY A 87 9.24 3.97 4.15
C GLY A 87 8.09 4.66 3.42
N ALA A 88 8.31 5.23 2.22
CA ALA A 88 7.25 5.77 1.38
C ALA A 88 6.32 4.66 0.84
N LEU A 89 5.02 4.95 0.73
CA LEU A 89 4.04 4.05 0.12
C LEU A 89 3.98 4.27 -1.39
N ASP A 90 3.93 3.16 -2.12
CA ASP A 90 3.56 3.09 -3.53
C ASP A 90 2.76 1.80 -3.76
N TYR A 91 1.47 1.91 -4.07
CA TYR A 91 0.55 0.77 -4.15
C TYR A 91 0.97 -0.19 -5.27
N ILE A 92 1.49 0.35 -6.37
CA ILE A 92 1.88 -0.42 -7.56
C ILE A 92 3.30 -0.95 -7.40
N ARG A 93 4.27 -0.07 -7.17
CA ARG A 93 5.71 -0.39 -7.17
C ARG A 93 6.17 -1.03 -5.87
N GLY A 94 5.46 -0.76 -4.77
CA GLY A 94 5.74 -1.32 -3.46
C GLY A 94 5.24 -2.75 -3.29
N ASN A 95 4.35 -3.26 -4.16
CA ASN A 95 3.68 -4.55 -3.96
C ASN A 95 2.93 -4.63 -2.61
N LEU A 96 2.26 -3.54 -2.22
CA LEU A 96 1.60 -3.46 -0.91
C LEU A 96 0.43 -4.44 -0.76
N PHE A 97 -0.31 -4.69 -1.83
CA PHE A 97 -1.45 -5.62 -1.84
C PHE A 97 -1.87 -5.96 -3.28
N ASP A 98 -2.77 -6.93 -3.45
CA ASP A 98 -3.45 -7.21 -4.73
C ASP A 98 -4.61 -6.22 -4.94
N PRO A 99 -4.56 -5.33 -5.97
CA PRO A 99 -5.61 -4.35 -6.24
C PRO A 99 -7.00 -4.93 -6.44
N ALA A 100 -7.09 -6.19 -6.87
CA ALA A 100 -8.34 -6.90 -7.04
C ALA A 100 -9.12 -7.05 -5.72
N LEU A 101 -8.42 -7.05 -4.57
CA LEU A 101 -9.03 -7.20 -3.24
C LEU A 101 -9.73 -5.93 -2.76
N MET A 102 -9.48 -4.76 -3.39
CA MET A 102 -10.19 -3.55 -2.98
C MET A 102 -11.64 -3.58 -3.45
N ARG A 103 -12.56 -3.21 -2.55
CA ARG A 103 -13.99 -3.10 -2.82
C ARG A 103 -14.43 -1.64 -2.87
N ALA A 104 -15.33 -1.29 -3.77
CA ALA A 104 -15.99 0.01 -3.73
C ALA A 104 -16.94 0.03 -2.54
N LEU A 105 -16.87 1.08 -1.72
CA LEU A 105 -17.80 1.29 -0.61
C LEU A 105 -18.47 2.67 -0.74
N PRO A 106 -19.78 2.75 -0.47
CA PRO A 106 -20.44 4.04 -0.35
C PRO A 106 -19.78 4.86 0.76
N PRO A 107 -19.76 6.20 0.65
CA PRO A 107 -19.11 7.06 1.63
C PRO A 107 -19.76 6.95 3.02
N GLU A 108 -21.09 6.95 3.06
CA GLU A 108 -21.91 6.89 4.28
C GLU A 108 -23.32 6.37 3.96
N LEU A 109 -23.85 5.47 4.79
CA LEU A 109 -25.20 4.93 4.72
C LEU A 109 -25.80 4.77 6.13
N PRO A 110 -27.14 4.79 6.27
CA PRO A 110 -27.77 4.38 7.53
C PRO A 110 -27.54 2.89 7.81
N GLY A 111 -27.24 2.55 9.06
CA GLY A 111 -26.94 1.19 9.51
C GLY A 111 -25.49 1.06 9.96
N ASP A 112 -25.12 -0.14 10.41
CA ASP A 112 -23.76 -0.42 10.85
C ASP A 112 -23.04 -1.31 9.82
N ASP A 113 -21.74 -1.07 9.67
CA ASP A 113 -20.79 -1.88 8.91
C ASP A 113 -21.04 -1.96 7.39
N ASN A 114 -21.74 -0.96 6.83
CA ASN A 114 -22.18 -0.98 5.44
C ASN A 114 -21.56 0.11 4.55
N ASP A 115 -20.75 1.01 5.13
CA ASP A 115 -20.09 2.10 4.42
C ASP A 115 -18.60 2.25 4.78
N LEU A 116 -17.91 3.17 4.11
CA LEU A 116 -16.49 3.42 4.35
C LEU A 116 -16.21 4.06 5.73
N ALA A 117 -17.08 4.96 6.18
CA ALA A 117 -16.93 5.59 7.49
C ALA A 117 -17.00 4.55 8.62
N ASP A 118 -17.92 3.59 8.55
CA ASP A 118 -18.05 2.47 9.48
C ASP A 118 -16.79 1.62 9.55
N LYS A 119 -16.24 1.26 8.39
CA LYS A 119 -15.02 0.46 8.35
C LYS A 119 -13.85 1.20 8.99
N LEU A 120 -13.67 2.49 8.71
CA LEU A 120 -12.63 3.31 9.36
C LEU A 120 -12.88 3.45 10.86
N ASP A 121 -14.13 3.66 11.26
CA ASP A 121 -14.55 3.80 12.65
C ASP A 121 -14.24 2.56 13.48
N HIS A 122 -14.52 1.38 12.93
CA HIS A 122 -14.21 0.10 13.56
C HIS A 122 -12.72 -0.01 13.95
N TYR A 123 -11.82 0.23 13.00
CA TYR A 123 -10.37 0.09 13.23
C TYR A 123 -9.81 1.19 14.12
N VAL A 124 -10.24 2.44 13.91
CA VAL A 124 -9.75 3.57 14.70
C VAL A 124 -10.28 3.51 16.13
N GLN A 125 -11.54 3.12 16.35
CA GLN A 125 -12.07 2.89 17.69
C GLN A 125 -11.33 1.77 18.41
N ARG A 126 -11.02 0.66 17.71
CA ARG A 126 -10.18 -0.39 18.27
C ARG A 126 -8.82 0.17 18.72
N ALA A 127 -8.17 0.95 17.87
CA ALA A 127 -6.89 1.57 18.20
C ALA A 127 -7.00 2.54 19.40
N ILE A 128 -8.05 3.37 19.49
CA ILE A 128 -8.28 4.24 20.66
C ILE A 128 -8.43 3.42 21.95
N ASN A 129 -9.12 2.28 21.88
CA ASN A 129 -9.34 1.41 23.02
C ASN A 129 -8.09 0.59 23.41
N ASP A 130 -7.13 0.43 22.50
CA ASP A 130 -5.81 -0.13 22.77
C ASP A 130 -4.82 1.01 23.06
N GLY A 131 -4.62 1.26 24.36
CA GLY A 131 -3.78 2.37 24.82
C GLY A 131 -2.33 2.35 24.32
N GLU A 132 -1.82 1.20 23.86
CA GLU A 132 -0.46 1.06 23.34
C GLU A 132 -0.40 1.06 21.80
N SER A 133 -1.53 1.12 21.11
CA SER A 133 -1.56 1.11 19.66
C SER A 133 -0.84 2.32 19.05
N GLY A 134 -0.12 2.06 17.95
CA GLY A 134 0.49 3.09 17.12
C GLY A 134 -0.30 3.25 15.84
N VAL A 135 -0.74 4.47 15.52
CA VAL A 135 -1.38 4.80 14.24
C VAL A 135 -0.43 5.62 13.39
N TYR A 136 -0.24 5.17 12.15
CA TYR A 136 0.65 5.72 11.15
C TYR A 136 -0.17 6.21 9.97
N VAL A 137 -0.18 7.52 9.71
CA VAL A 137 -0.94 8.11 8.61
C VAL A 137 0.01 8.71 7.59
N PHE A 138 -0.06 8.19 6.36
CA PHE A 138 0.74 8.65 5.23
C PHE A 138 -0.06 9.62 4.37
N GLY A 139 0.61 10.64 3.87
CA GLY A 139 0.01 11.66 3.01
C GLY A 139 0.82 12.94 3.01
N GLU A 140 0.17 14.07 2.75
CA GLU A 140 0.79 15.40 2.81
C GLU A 140 0.52 16.07 4.16
N ARG A 141 1.56 16.65 4.75
CA ARG A 141 1.42 17.46 5.97
C ARG A 141 0.93 18.86 5.67
N TRP A 142 0.03 19.35 6.51
CA TRP A 142 -0.32 20.76 6.62
C TRP A 142 -0.02 21.29 8.04
N GLY A 143 0.17 22.61 8.13
CA GLY A 143 0.59 23.26 9.38
C GLY A 143 2.03 22.90 9.80
N PRO A 144 2.42 23.24 11.04
CA PRO A 144 1.60 23.85 12.08
C PRO A 144 1.22 25.30 11.75
N GLU A 145 -0.03 25.66 11.99
CA GLU A 145 -0.60 26.99 11.80
C GLU A 145 -0.71 27.70 13.15
N ALA A 146 0.27 28.55 13.48
CA ALA A 146 0.46 29.11 14.82
C ALA A 146 -0.77 29.86 15.38
N SER A 147 -1.57 30.48 14.51
CA SER A 147 -2.72 31.32 14.87
C SER A 147 -4.08 30.72 14.47
N THR A 148 -4.10 29.54 13.85
CA THR A 148 -5.33 28.91 13.35
C THR A 148 -5.61 27.66 14.18
N ARG A 149 -6.78 27.60 14.82
CA ARG A 149 -7.22 26.40 15.52
C ARG A 149 -7.66 25.33 14.54
N ASP A 150 -7.43 24.07 14.90
CA ASP A 150 -8.03 22.96 14.20
C ASP A 150 -9.57 23.08 14.23
N LYS A 151 -10.21 22.98 13.06
CA LYS A 151 -11.66 23.19 12.93
C LYS A 151 -12.52 22.04 13.49
N VAL A 152 -11.93 20.86 13.71
CA VAL A 152 -12.67 19.63 14.09
C VAL A 152 -12.53 19.36 15.58
N PHE A 153 -11.29 19.39 16.09
CA PHE A 153 -10.91 19.02 17.45
C PHE A 153 -10.45 20.24 18.29
N GLY A 154 -10.33 21.44 17.69
CA GLY A 154 -10.17 22.70 18.44
C GLY A 154 -8.78 22.98 19.02
N PHE A 155 -7.79 22.11 18.81
CA PHE A 155 -6.42 22.30 19.29
C PHE A 155 -5.69 23.43 18.52
N LEU A 156 -4.65 24.01 19.14
CA LEU A 156 -3.78 25.05 18.57
C LEU A 156 -2.32 24.66 18.82
N PRO A 157 -1.40 24.78 17.85
CA PRO A 157 -1.63 25.18 16.45
C PRO A 157 -2.42 24.12 15.67
N GLY A 158 -3.18 24.54 14.66
CA GLY A 158 -3.74 23.62 13.67
C GLY A 158 -2.61 22.88 12.96
N ASN A 159 -2.69 21.56 12.86
CA ASN A 159 -1.61 20.72 12.34
C ASN A 159 -2.17 19.36 11.95
N GLY A 160 -1.66 18.73 10.89
CA GLY A 160 -2.20 17.44 10.48
C GLY A 160 -1.71 16.91 9.15
N VAL A 161 -2.45 15.92 8.65
CA VAL A 161 -2.17 15.17 7.42
C VAL A 161 -3.44 15.06 6.59
N HIS A 162 -3.32 15.14 5.27
CA HIS A 162 -4.38 14.89 4.27
C HIS A 162 -3.83 14.07 3.10
N ASP A 163 -4.63 13.88 2.05
CA ASP A 163 -4.29 13.07 0.87
C ASP A 163 -3.93 11.62 1.24
N VAL A 164 -4.75 11.06 2.15
CA VAL A 164 -4.61 9.71 2.72
C VAL A 164 -5.25 8.67 1.78
N HIS A 165 -4.82 8.64 0.53
CA HIS A 165 -5.26 7.69 -0.51
C HIS A 165 -4.14 7.52 -1.55
N MET A 166 -4.33 6.66 -2.55
CA MET A 166 -3.42 6.53 -3.69
C MET A 166 -3.24 7.90 -4.38
N ASN A 167 -2.01 8.38 -4.54
CA ASN A 167 -1.68 9.71 -5.06
C ASN A 167 -0.97 9.62 -6.42
N GLN A 168 -1.45 8.69 -7.25
CA GLN A 168 -0.97 8.44 -8.61
C GLN A 168 -2.09 7.87 -9.49
N GLY A 169 -1.88 7.86 -10.80
CA GLY A 169 -2.82 7.32 -11.78
C GLY A 169 -4.10 8.15 -11.93
N ASN A 170 -4.08 9.43 -11.55
CA ASN A 170 -5.26 10.29 -11.61
C ASN A 170 -5.70 10.60 -13.04
N SER A 171 -7.00 10.86 -13.20
CA SER A 171 -7.58 11.35 -14.45
C SER A 171 -7.32 12.86 -14.65
N GLU A 172 -7.24 13.26 -15.92
CA GLU A 172 -7.23 14.64 -16.44
C GLU A 172 -6.88 15.75 -15.44
N ARG A 173 -7.89 16.35 -14.80
CA ARG A 173 -7.75 17.58 -13.97
C ARG A 173 -6.88 17.38 -12.73
N PHE A 174 -6.75 16.15 -12.24
CA PHE A 174 -5.96 15.79 -11.06
C PHE A 174 -4.62 15.13 -11.41
N ARG A 175 -4.35 14.88 -12.70
CA ARG A 175 -3.08 14.33 -13.19
C ARG A 175 -1.86 15.08 -12.64
N ARG A 176 -1.99 16.39 -12.46
CA ARG A 176 -0.91 17.23 -11.93
C ARG A 176 -0.48 16.83 -10.51
N ASP A 177 -1.31 16.12 -9.76
CA ASP A 177 -1.05 15.73 -8.36
C ASP A 177 -0.43 14.32 -8.27
N ASP A 178 -0.33 13.61 -9.40
CA ASP A 178 0.36 12.33 -9.52
C ASP A 178 1.83 12.42 -9.16
N GLY A 179 2.35 11.35 -8.57
CA GLY A 179 3.76 11.15 -8.29
C GLY A 179 4.01 9.73 -7.80
N VAL A 180 5.23 9.24 -8.00
CA VAL A 180 5.65 7.92 -7.52
C VAL A 180 6.04 7.98 -6.05
N TRP A 181 5.85 6.90 -5.29
CA TRP A 181 6.26 6.82 -3.88
C TRP A 181 5.74 7.97 -3.00
N GLN A 182 4.47 8.33 -3.17
CA GLN A 182 3.81 9.36 -2.36
C GLN A 182 2.36 8.98 -2.03
N ASP A 183 2.02 7.69 -2.12
CA ASP A 183 0.66 7.25 -1.81
C ASP A 183 0.38 7.43 -0.31
N GLY A 184 -0.85 7.75 0.01
CA GLY A 184 -1.37 7.82 1.36
C GLY A 184 -1.92 6.49 1.84
N GLY A 185 -2.24 6.40 3.12
CA GLY A 185 -2.76 5.20 3.75
C GLY A 185 -2.67 5.26 5.26
N ILE A 186 -3.25 4.27 5.93
CA ILE A 186 -3.23 4.16 7.39
C ILE A 186 -2.68 2.80 7.77
N LEU A 187 -1.67 2.76 8.63
CA LEU A 187 -1.23 1.54 9.30
C LEU A 187 -1.52 1.65 10.79
N ILE A 188 -1.98 0.56 11.39
CA ILE A 188 -2.23 0.47 12.83
C ILE A 188 -1.40 -0.70 13.34
N HIS A 189 -0.50 -0.43 14.26
CA HIS A 189 0.23 -1.46 14.99
C HIS A 189 -0.47 -1.72 16.32
N LEU A 190 -0.77 -2.99 16.58
CA LEU A 190 -1.30 -3.49 17.85
C LEU A 190 -0.18 -4.29 18.54
N PRO A 191 0.65 -3.66 19.39
CA PRO A 191 1.86 -4.30 19.91
C PRO A 191 1.58 -5.54 20.75
N GLY A 192 0.44 -5.57 21.46
CA GLY A 192 0.04 -6.73 22.27
C GLY A 192 -0.28 -7.98 21.44
N GLU A 193 -0.50 -7.83 20.13
CA GLU A 193 -0.79 -8.91 19.19
C GLU A 193 0.36 -9.16 18.20
N ASP A 194 1.43 -8.34 18.25
CA ASP A 194 2.48 -8.27 17.21
C ASP A 194 1.88 -8.20 15.80
N ARG A 195 0.85 -7.36 15.64
CA ARG A 195 0.00 -7.35 14.44
C ARG A 195 -0.14 -5.97 13.84
N TRP A 196 -0.05 -5.93 12.53
CA TRP A 196 -0.29 -4.75 11.72
C TRP A 196 -1.60 -4.87 10.96
N ILE A 197 -2.36 -3.78 10.98
CA ILE A 197 -3.52 -3.58 10.12
C ILE A 197 -3.19 -2.48 9.13
N ALA A 198 -3.43 -2.70 7.86
CA ALA A 198 -3.25 -1.69 6.82
C ALA A 198 -4.57 -1.34 6.14
N ILE A 199 -4.86 -0.05 6.01
CA ILE A 199 -6.03 0.47 5.35
C ILE A 199 -5.58 1.32 4.16
N PHE A 200 -6.01 0.91 2.98
CA PHE A 200 -5.67 1.54 1.71
C PHE A 200 -6.92 2.04 1.00
N LEU A 201 -6.80 3.24 0.42
CA LEU A 201 -7.88 3.94 -0.27
C LEU A 201 -7.43 4.35 -1.66
N ALA A 202 -8.29 4.23 -2.65
CA ALA A 202 -8.05 4.73 -4.00
C ALA A 202 -9.35 5.22 -4.62
N PHE A 203 -9.26 6.20 -5.53
CA PHE A 203 -10.43 6.59 -6.32
C PHE A 203 -10.66 5.57 -7.44
N GLN A 204 -11.93 5.27 -7.75
CA GLN A 204 -12.27 4.32 -8.82
C GLN A 204 -11.79 4.78 -10.21
N SER A 205 -11.57 6.08 -10.40
CA SER A 205 -11.04 6.65 -11.64
C SER A 205 -9.53 6.49 -11.79
N GLN A 206 -8.82 6.05 -10.76
CA GLN A 206 -7.36 5.91 -10.79
C GLN A 206 -6.92 4.64 -11.52
N ALA A 207 -5.86 4.78 -12.29
CA ALA A 207 -5.24 3.68 -13.02
C ALA A 207 -4.25 2.89 -12.16
N TRP A 208 -4.15 1.59 -12.45
CA TRP A 208 -3.29 0.64 -11.74
C TRP A 208 -1.98 0.34 -12.47
N HIS A 209 -1.74 1.07 -13.56
CA HIS A 209 -0.48 1.11 -14.27
C HIS A 209 -0.09 2.56 -14.53
N THR A 210 1.05 2.94 -13.98
CA THR A 210 1.51 4.33 -13.99
C THR A 210 2.98 4.41 -14.41
N ASP A 211 3.33 5.51 -15.08
CA ASP A 211 4.69 5.80 -15.49
C ASP A 211 5.64 5.84 -14.29
N ASN A 212 6.81 5.21 -14.43
CA ASN A 212 7.75 4.97 -13.34
C ASN A 212 8.47 6.22 -12.81
N THR A 213 8.28 7.37 -13.45
CA THR A 213 8.88 8.64 -13.04
C THR A 213 7.83 9.62 -12.54
N THR A 214 6.70 9.70 -13.25
CA THR A 214 5.68 10.74 -13.04
C THR A 214 4.47 10.25 -12.25
N GLY A 215 4.25 8.94 -12.13
CA GLY A 215 3.02 8.40 -11.54
C GLY A 215 1.78 8.59 -12.41
N HIS A 216 1.93 9.11 -13.64
CA HIS A 216 0.81 9.30 -14.55
C HIS A 216 0.29 7.99 -15.14
N THR A 217 -1.02 7.91 -15.38
CA THR A 217 -1.64 6.79 -16.10
C THR A 217 -0.97 6.50 -17.44
N ILE A 218 -0.68 5.22 -17.69
CA ILE A 218 -0.25 4.71 -18.99
C ILE A 218 -1.52 4.45 -19.84
N GLY A 219 -1.72 5.19 -20.92
CA GLY A 219 -3.02 5.27 -21.60
C GLY A 219 -3.58 3.96 -22.16
N ALA A 220 -2.73 3.04 -22.63
CA ALA A 220 -3.15 1.74 -23.19
C ALA A 220 -3.09 0.60 -22.15
N ALA A 221 -2.86 0.92 -20.88
CA ALA A 221 -2.72 -0.10 -19.86
C ALA A 221 -4.10 -0.68 -19.48
N PRO A 222 -4.15 -1.97 -19.08
CA PRO A 222 -5.39 -2.60 -18.69
C PRO A 222 -5.99 -1.93 -17.45
N ALA A 223 -7.30 -2.11 -17.28
CA ALA A 223 -8.00 -1.71 -16.06
C ALA A 223 -7.50 -2.53 -14.86
N ARG A 224 -7.93 -2.11 -13.66
CA ARG A 224 -7.70 -2.88 -12.43
C ARG A 224 -8.16 -4.33 -12.62
N PRO A 225 -7.36 -5.34 -12.26
CA PRO A 225 -7.78 -6.74 -12.32
C PRO A 225 -8.96 -7.00 -11.37
N ALA A 226 -9.89 -7.87 -11.74
CA ALA A 226 -10.90 -8.39 -10.81
C ALA A 226 -10.34 -9.60 -10.02
N PRO A 227 -10.94 -9.96 -8.89
CA PRO A 227 -10.54 -11.15 -8.14
C PRO A 227 -10.50 -12.40 -9.02
N GLY A 228 -9.34 -13.03 -9.11
CA GLY A 228 -9.13 -14.25 -9.92
C GLY A 228 -8.71 -14.00 -11.38
N ASP A 229 -8.68 -12.75 -11.86
CA ASP A 229 -8.37 -12.45 -13.27
C ASP A 229 -6.88 -12.48 -13.60
N LEU A 230 -6.00 -12.63 -12.62
CA LEU A 230 -4.54 -12.64 -12.85
C LEU A 230 -4.10 -14.00 -13.40
N PRO A 231 -3.75 -14.10 -14.70
CA PRO A 231 -3.58 -15.39 -15.37
C PRO A 231 -2.27 -16.08 -14.99
N LEU A 232 -1.22 -15.32 -14.72
CA LEU A 232 0.08 -15.81 -14.28
C LEU A 232 0.41 -15.18 -12.93
N ARG A 233 0.70 -16.02 -11.92
CA ARG A 233 0.88 -15.62 -10.53
C ARG A 233 2.21 -16.10 -9.98
N ILE A 234 2.80 -15.32 -9.09
CA ILE A 234 3.90 -15.78 -8.23
C ILE A 234 3.24 -16.39 -6.99
N VAL A 235 3.44 -17.68 -6.76
CA VAL A 235 2.77 -18.42 -5.67
C VAL A 235 3.72 -18.87 -4.57
N ALA A 236 5.02 -18.93 -4.88
CA ALA A 236 6.03 -19.27 -3.90
C ALA A 236 7.43 -18.77 -4.28
N ALA A 237 8.30 -18.61 -3.28
CA ALA A 237 9.71 -18.31 -3.48
C ALA A 237 10.58 -18.95 -2.40
N LEU A 238 11.71 -19.55 -2.79
CA LEU A 238 12.79 -19.93 -1.89
C LEU A 238 13.81 -18.79 -1.92
N VAL A 239 13.72 -17.92 -0.90
CA VAL A 239 14.53 -16.69 -0.82
C VAL A 239 15.83 -16.90 -0.04
N ASN A 240 15.86 -17.87 0.87
CA ASN A 240 17.01 -18.17 1.73
C ASN A 240 17.31 -19.67 1.69
N PRO A 241 17.94 -20.19 0.62
CA PRO A 241 18.23 -21.61 0.46
C PRO A 241 19.36 -22.10 1.38
N VAL A 242 19.35 -23.38 1.77
CA VAL A 242 20.46 -23.98 2.51
C VAL A 242 21.70 -24.09 1.62
N GLY A 243 22.84 -23.70 2.15
CA GLY A 243 24.15 -23.99 1.55
C GLY A 243 25.01 -22.75 1.32
N PRO A 244 26.25 -22.94 0.81
CA PRO A 244 27.14 -21.83 0.54
C PRO A 244 26.67 -21.04 -0.70
N ALA A 245 27.11 -19.79 -0.79
CA ALA A 245 26.95 -19.00 -2.00
C ALA A 245 27.61 -19.70 -3.23
N PRO A 246 27.07 -19.52 -4.46
CA PRO A 246 25.88 -18.74 -4.78
C PRO A 246 24.59 -19.44 -4.32
N GLU A 247 23.72 -18.67 -3.66
CA GLU A 247 22.45 -19.15 -3.12
C GLU A 247 21.54 -19.67 -4.23
N ALA A 248 21.02 -20.89 -4.09
CA ALA A 248 20.11 -21.53 -5.04
C ALA A 248 18.65 -21.05 -4.87
N GLU A 249 18.46 -19.74 -4.95
CA GLU A 249 17.15 -19.08 -4.85
C GLU A 249 16.23 -19.50 -6.00
N THR A 250 14.92 -19.58 -5.74
CA THR A 250 13.93 -19.95 -6.78
C THR A 250 12.63 -19.19 -6.63
N VAL A 251 11.93 -18.97 -7.74
CA VAL A 251 10.55 -18.46 -7.78
C VAL A 251 9.65 -19.49 -8.45
N THR A 252 8.44 -19.68 -7.93
CA THR A 252 7.43 -20.56 -8.51
C THR A 252 6.28 -19.74 -9.07
N LEU A 253 6.01 -19.94 -10.36
CA LEU A 253 4.91 -19.32 -11.09
C LEU A 253 3.78 -20.33 -11.29
N LEU A 254 2.54 -19.87 -11.29
CA LEU A 254 1.35 -20.67 -11.58
C LEU A 254 0.57 -20.02 -12.72
N ASN A 255 0.24 -20.79 -13.77
CA ASN A 255 -0.78 -20.41 -14.72
C ASN A 255 -2.17 -20.73 -14.15
N ALA A 256 -2.86 -19.71 -13.64
CA ALA A 256 -4.21 -19.79 -13.09
C ALA A 256 -5.31 -19.61 -14.15
N SER A 257 -4.95 -19.43 -15.41
CA SER A 257 -5.90 -19.23 -16.52
C SER A 257 -6.34 -20.55 -17.16
N PRO A 258 -7.46 -20.58 -17.91
CA PRO A 258 -7.91 -21.77 -18.62
C PRO A 258 -7.12 -22.06 -19.92
N GLY A 259 -6.19 -21.19 -20.31
CA GLY A 259 -5.42 -21.31 -21.56
C GLY A 259 -3.92 -21.43 -21.31
N PRO A 260 -3.14 -21.96 -22.29
CA PRO A 260 -1.69 -21.97 -22.18
C PRO A 260 -1.13 -20.54 -22.25
N ILE A 261 -0.09 -20.26 -21.47
CA ILE A 261 0.62 -18.97 -21.47
C ILE A 261 2.03 -19.16 -22.02
N SER A 262 2.38 -18.38 -23.03
CA SER A 262 3.78 -18.22 -23.46
C SER A 262 4.49 -17.27 -22.51
N LEU A 263 5.66 -17.68 -22.01
CA LEU A 263 6.50 -16.85 -21.14
C LEU A 263 7.48 -15.96 -21.93
N VAL A 264 7.45 -16.02 -23.27
CA VAL A 264 8.31 -15.18 -24.11
C VAL A 264 8.01 -13.70 -23.86
N GLY A 265 9.07 -12.94 -23.53
CA GLY A 265 8.98 -11.51 -23.24
C GLY A 265 8.58 -11.17 -21.81
N TRP A 266 8.12 -12.14 -21.02
CA TRP A 266 7.85 -11.93 -19.60
C TRP A 266 9.14 -11.83 -18.79
N HIS A 267 9.09 -11.10 -17.68
CA HIS A 267 10.23 -10.93 -16.78
C HIS A 267 9.80 -11.04 -15.32
N LEU A 268 10.69 -11.55 -14.47
CA LEU A 268 10.68 -11.21 -13.05
C LEU A 268 11.53 -9.96 -12.81
N ALA A 269 11.18 -9.19 -11.78
CA ALA A 269 11.98 -8.10 -11.27
C ALA A 269 12.05 -8.16 -9.75
N ASP A 270 13.22 -7.89 -9.17
CA ASP A 270 13.36 -7.70 -7.73
C ASP A 270 13.07 -6.25 -7.30
N GLN A 271 13.16 -5.98 -6.00
CA GLN A 271 12.98 -4.65 -5.42
C GLN A 271 13.94 -3.59 -5.99
N ALA A 272 15.15 -4.00 -6.41
CA ALA A 272 16.14 -3.12 -7.05
C ALA A 272 15.91 -2.97 -8.57
N LYS A 273 14.80 -3.51 -9.09
CA LYS A 273 14.41 -3.52 -10.51
C LYS A 273 15.37 -4.29 -11.42
N ARG A 274 16.20 -5.19 -10.87
CA ARG A 274 16.99 -6.10 -11.69
C ARG A 274 16.07 -7.19 -12.21
N THR A 275 16.22 -7.52 -13.48
CA THR A 275 15.26 -8.35 -14.19
C THR A 275 15.84 -9.71 -14.57
N LEU A 276 14.95 -10.70 -14.62
CA LEU A 276 15.22 -12.05 -15.11
C LEU A 276 14.20 -12.36 -16.22
N PRO A 277 14.62 -12.51 -17.49
CA PRO A 277 13.71 -12.92 -18.56
C PRO A 277 13.21 -14.35 -18.33
N LEU A 278 11.94 -14.58 -18.65
CA LEU A 278 11.30 -15.89 -18.62
C LEU A 278 11.29 -16.52 -20.01
N THR A 279 11.25 -17.86 -20.05
CA THR A 279 11.23 -18.64 -21.29
C THR A 279 10.33 -19.85 -21.14
N GLY A 280 9.88 -20.41 -22.27
CA GLY A 280 8.98 -21.57 -22.31
C GLY A 280 7.51 -21.18 -22.29
N SER A 281 6.67 -22.12 -21.85
CA SER A 281 5.22 -21.96 -21.78
C SER A 281 4.66 -22.77 -20.60
N LEU A 282 3.52 -22.33 -20.07
CA LEU A 282 2.80 -23.03 -19.01
C LEU A 282 1.42 -23.45 -19.50
N ALA A 283 1.08 -24.73 -19.36
CA ALA A 283 -0.27 -25.24 -19.55
C ALA A 283 -1.21 -24.72 -18.45
N PRO A 284 -2.54 -24.77 -18.66
CA PRO A 284 -3.52 -24.42 -17.62
C PRO A 284 -3.28 -25.20 -16.33
N GLY A 285 -3.21 -24.51 -15.19
CA GLY A 285 -2.97 -25.11 -13.87
C GLY A 285 -1.53 -25.59 -13.62
N GLU A 286 -0.62 -25.42 -14.59
CA GLU A 286 0.77 -25.80 -14.44
C GLU A 286 1.53 -24.78 -13.59
N ALA A 287 2.40 -25.28 -12.72
CA ALA A 287 3.34 -24.48 -11.95
C ALA A 287 4.77 -24.72 -12.43
N LEU A 288 5.53 -23.65 -12.65
CA LEU A 288 6.93 -23.68 -13.02
C LEU A 288 7.77 -23.07 -11.91
N ARG A 289 8.66 -23.88 -11.32
CA ARG A 289 9.72 -23.41 -10.44
C ARG A 289 10.96 -23.09 -11.27
N LEU A 290 11.41 -21.84 -11.21
CA LEU A 290 12.59 -21.38 -11.93
C LEU A 290 13.70 -20.91 -10.96
N PRO A 291 14.98 -21.16 -11.30
CA PRO A 291 16.10 -20.60 -10.54
C PRO A 291 16.20 -19.09 -10.75
N VAL A 292 16.51 -18.38 -9.68
CA VAL A 292 16.89 -16.97 -9.77
C VAL A 292 18.31 -16.90 -10.30
N THR A 293 18.48 -16.22 -11.42
CA THR A 293 19.76 -16.06 -12.11
C THR A 293 19.89 -14.63 -12.65
N ALA A 294 20.92 -14.37 -13.45
CA ALA A 294 21.10 -13.11 -14.18
C ALA A 294 21.18 -11.84 -13.29
N GLY A 295 21.58 -11.99 -12.03
CA GLY A 295 21.81 -10.86 -11.12
C GLY A 295 20.56 -10.33 -10.41
N LEU A 296 19.37 -10.88 -10.66
CA LEU A 296 18.22 -10.74 -9.77
C LEU A 296 18.60 -11.33 -8.39
N GLN A 297 18.20 -10.69 -7.29
CA GLN A 297 18.48 -11.21 -5.94
C GLN A 297 17.25 -11.16 -5.05
N LEU A 298 17.03 -12.21 -4.27
CA LEU A 298 15.97 -12.29 -3.29
C LEU A 298 16.54 -12.08 -1.88
N GLY A 299 16.81 -10.82 -1.51
CA GLY A 299 17.52 -10.50 -0.27
C GLY A 299 16.89 -11.08 1.01
N ASN A 300 17.75 -11.58 1.91
CA ASN A 300 17.37 -12.18 3.20
C ASN A 300 16.87 -11.18 4.26
N ASN A 301 16.85 -9.88 3.94
CA ASN A 301 16.34 -8.81 4.82
C ASN A 301 14.91 -8.39 4.49
N GLY A 302 14.19 -9.24 3.75
CA GLY A 302 12.93 -8.89 3.11
C GLY A 302 13.14 -8.31 1.72
N GLY A 303 12.08 -8.34 0.92
CA GLY A 303 12.15 -7.93 -0.48
C GLY A 303 10.80 -7.98 -1.17
N ALA A 304 10.84 -7.79 -2.48
CA ALA A 304 9.68 -7.92 -3.35
C ALA A 304 10.06 -8.57 -4.68
N ILE A 305 9.11 -9.33 -5.23
CA ILE A 305 9.23 -10.03 -6.52
C ILE A 305 8.06 -9.57 -7.37
N THR A 306 8.34 -9.00 -8.52
CA THR A 306 7.34 -8.47 -9.45
C THR A 306 7.39 -9.27 -10.75
N LEU A 307 6.22 -9.68 -11.25
CA LEU A 307 6.05 -10.31 -12.54
C LEU A 307 5.59 -9.26 -13.56
N LEU A 308 6.34 -9.13 -14.65
CA LEU A 308 6.10 -8.18 -15.73
C LEU A 308 5.71 -8.92 -17.01
N ASP A 309 4.72 -8.39 -17.72
CA ASP A 309 4.32 -8.85 -19.04
C ASP A 309 5.31 -8.43 -20.15
N PRO A 310 5.11 -8.85 -21.41
CA PRO A 310 5.96 -8.45 -22.53
C PRO A 310 5.97 -6.95 -22.85
N ALA A 311 4.99 -6.18 -22.36
CA ALA A 311 4.97 -4.72 -22.46
C ALA A 311 5.70 -4.03 -21.29
N GLY A 312 6.21 -4.81 -20.33
CA GLY A 312 6.87 -4.30 -19.12
C GLY A 312 5.89 -3.84 -18.03
N LEU A 313 4.61 -4.15 -18.15
CA LEU A 313 3.59 -3.83 -17.14
C LEU A 313 3.57 -4.90 -16.06
N LYS A 314 3.43 -4.46 -14.81
CA LYS A 314 3.25 -5.36 -13.67
C LYS A 314 1.95 -6.15 -13.83
N VAL A 315 2.01 -7.47 -13.74
CA VAL A 315 0.81 -8.34 -13.72
C VAL A 315 0.54 -8.86 -12.33
N HIS A 316 1.59 -9.27 -11.61
CA HIS A 316 1.49 -9.76 -10.24
C HIS A 316 2.74 -9.34 -9.48
N GLY A 317 2.67 -9.33 -8.16
CA GLY A 317 3.85 -9.15 -7.34
C GLY A 317 3.58 -9.49 -5.89
N VAL A 318 4.64 -9.86 -5.19
CA VAL A 318 4.60 -10.29 -3.80
C VAL A 318 5.73 -9.60 -3.04
N SER A 319 5.53 -9.38 -1.75
CA SER A 319 6.54 -8.90 -0.83
C SER A 319 6.76 -9.91 0.29
N TYR A 320 7.93 -9.89 0.90
CA TYR A 320 8.22 -10.71 2.08
C TYR A 320 9.11 -9.95 3.05
N THR A 321 8.98 -10.25 4.35
CA THR A 321 9.76 -9.61 5.42
C THR A 321 11.07 -10.34 5.69
N LYS A 322 11.94 -9.71 6.50
CA LYS A 322 13.14 -10.35 7.03
C LYS A 322 12.81 -11.60 7.86
N GLU A 323 11.75 -11.54 8.65
CA GLU A 323 11.31 -12.63 9.53
C GLU A 323 10.87 -13.84 8.70
N GLN A 324 10.15 -13.61 7.59
CA GLN A 324 9.80 -14.66 6.64
C GLN A 324 11.05 -15.26 5.99
N ALA A 325 11.97 -14.42 5.50
CA ALA A 325 13.22 -14.86 4.88
C ALA A 325 14.20 -15.55 5.86
N GLY A 326 14.08 -15.30 7.17
CA GLY A 326 14.99 -15.84 8.18
C GLY A 326 14.94 -17.36 8.36
N ARG A 327 13.92 -18.03 7.82
CA ARG A 327 13.78 -19.50 7.88
C ARG A 327 14.53 -20.17 6.73
N GLU A 328 15.83 -20.38 6.91
CA GLU A 328 16.70 -21.04 5.92
C GLU A 328 16.11 -22.38 5.41
N GLY A 329 16.13 -22.58 4.10
CA GLY A 329 15.62 -23.77 3.42
C GLY A 329 14.10 -23.81 3.24
N TRP A 330 13.35 -22.89 3.85
CA TRP A 330 11.89 -22.86 3.73
C TRP A 330 11.45 -22.06 2.50
N THR A 331 10.54 -22.65 1.73
CA THR A 331 9.87 -21.95 0.63
C THR A 331 8.74 -21.12 1.21
N LEU A 332 8.75 -19.83 0.91
CA LEU A 332 7.65 -18.90 1.20
C LEU A 332 6.50 -19.16 0.24
N THR A 333 5.27 -19.07 0.74
CA THR A 333 4.02 -19.18 -0.04
C THR A 333 3.23 -17.89 0.10
N PHE A 334 2.57 -17.48 -0.99
CA PHE A 334 1.82 -16.21 -1.09
C PHE A 334 0.36 -16.45 -1.49
#